data_AF-A0A3N0XI04-F1
#
_entry.id   AF-A0A3N0XI04-F1
#
_cell.length_a   1.000
_cell.length_b   1.000
_cell.length_c   1.000
_cell.angle_alpha   90.00
_cell.angle_beta   90.00
_cell.angle_gamma   90.00
#
_symmetry.space_group_name_H-M   'P 1'
#
loop_
_entity.id
_entity.type
_entity.pdbx_description
1 polymer ?
#
loop_
_entity_poly.entity_id
_entity_poly.type
_entity_poly.pdbx_seq_one_letter_code
_entity_poly.pdbx_strand_id
1 'polypeptide(L)'
;MEKKLIGCPVCIEHKKYSRNALLFNLGLVCDARTKTCALEPIVKKLSGYLTTLELESGFISNEESKQKLLPILSTLLEELNVTGACTLPIGYIYDSNTIHLKLIEQRKDPLVVQEYDVPVFTKNKDHFIKSQWDLTTQQILPFVDGYRHIQKISAEADVELNLVRIAVQNLLVLRIGPDEVKVRARGELHNNATRLRMSYRELDERLENDPNIVVCWK
;
A
#
# COMPACT_ATOMS: atom_id res chain seq x y z
N MET A 1 22.12 -6.98 18.78
CA MET A 1 21.40 -6.67 17.54
C MET A 1 20.30 -7.71 17.38
N GLU A 2 19.06 -7.35 17.70
CA GLU A 2 17.94 -8.27 17.56
C GLU A 2 17.62 -8.45 16.07
N LYS A 3 17.49 -9.69 15.61
CA LYS A 3 17.16 -10.02 14.22
C LYS A 3 15.84 -10.78 14.19
N LYS A 4 15.01 -10.50 13.19
CA LYS A 4 13.76 -11.22 12.95
C LYS A 4 13.88 -12.03 11.66
N LEU A 5 13.56 -13.31 11.76
CA LEU A 5 13.52 -14.23 10.61
C LEU A 5 12.08 -14.34 10.12
N ILE A 6 11.88 -14.14 8.82
CA ILE A 6 10.62 -14.40 8.13
C ILE A 6 10.88 -15.58 7.21
N GLY A 7 10.18 -16.69 7.39
CA GLY A 7 10.34 -17.89 6.58
C GLY A 7 9.00 -18.39 6.04
N CYS A 8 9.03 -19.02 4.88
CA CYS A 8 7.89 -19.75 4.33
C CYS A 8 8.34 -21.20 4.04
N PRO A 9 8.10 -22.13 4.98
CA PRO A 9 8.37 -23.54 4.74
C PRO A 9 7.39 -24.06 3.68
N VAL A 10 7.91 -24.77 2.69
CA VAL A 10 7.14 -25.39 1.61
C VAL A 10 7.42 -26.89 1.57
N CYS A 11 6.35 -27.66 1.40
CA CYS A 11 6.39 -29.08 1.14
C CYS A 11 5.80 -29.35 -0.24
N ILE A 12 6.56 -30.03 -1.10
CA ILE A 12 6.10 -30.53 -2.39
C ILE A 12 6.07 -32.05 -2.31
N GLU A 13 4.87 -32.64 -2.25
CA GLU A 13 4.70 -34.08 -2.27
C GLU A 13 4.70 -34.59 -3.72
N HIS A 14 5.67 -35.44 -4.07
CA HIS A 14 5.72 -36.07 -5.37
C HIS A 14 6.58 -37.34 -5.30
N LYS A 15 6.14 -38.40 -5.98
CA LYS A 15 6.87 -39.69 -6.09
C LYS A 15 8.22 -39.61 -6.79
N LYS A 16 8.56 -38.44 -7.37
CA LYS A 16 9.84 -38.19 -8.05
C LYS A 16 10.97 -37.93 -7.05
N TYR A 17 10.63 -37.61 -5.80
CA TYR A 17 11.58 -37.30 -4.76
C TYR A 17 11.93 -38.53 -3.91
N SER A 18 13.17 -38.61 -3.45
CA SER A 18 13.71 -39.74 -2.67
C SER A 18 12.94 -40.06 -1.38
N ARG A 19 12.19 -39.09 -0.83
CA ARG A 19 11.33 -39.25 0.35
C ARG A 19 9.84 -39.14 0.05
N ASN A 20 9.44 -39.26 -1.22
CA ASN A 20 8.10 -38.91 -1.72
C ASN A 20 7.68 -37.45 -1.49
N ALA A 21 8.55 -36.62 -0.92
CA ALA A 21 8.34 -35.20 -0.70
C ALA A 21 9.68 -34.45 -0.74
N LEU A 22 9.65 -33.23 -1.26
CA LEU A 22 10.72 -32.24 -1.19
C LEU A 22 10.33 -31.15 -0.20
N LEU A 23 11.16 -30.95 0.81
CA LEU A 23 10.99 -29.94 1.84
C LEU A 23 12.05 -28.86 1.66
N PHE A 24 11.63 -27.61 1.48
CA PHE A 24 12.54 -26.47 1.47
C PHE A 24 11.93 -25.29 2.22
N ASN A 25 12.78 -24.38 2.69
CA ASN A 25 12.34 -23.17 3.38
C ASN A 25 13.10 -21.98 2.79
N LEU A 26 12.36 -20.98 2.32
CA LEU A 26 12.92 -19.69 1.94
C LEU A 26 12.64 -18.69 3.05
N GLY A 27 13.69 -18.02 3.53
CA GLY A 27 13.54 -17.01 4.56
C GLY A 27 14.41 -15.78 4.34
N LEU A 28 13.90 -14.64 4.79
CA LEU A 28 14.58 -13.36 4.84
C LEU A 28 14.92 -13.03 6.29
N VAL A 29 16.15 -12.60 6.52
CA VAL A 29 16.63 -12.14 7.83
C VAL A 29 16.63 -10.61 7.82
N CYS A 30 15.82 -10.02 8.69
CA CYS A 30 15.69 -8.57 8.81
C CYS A 30 16.07 -8.11 10.22
N ASP A 31 16.34 -6.82 10.37
CA ASP A 31 16.50 -6.18 11.69
C ASP A 31 15.16 -6.21 12.44
N ALA A 32 15.19 -6.36 13.77
CA ALA A 32 14.00 -6.42 14.62
C ALA A 32 13.15 -5.16 14.58
N ARG A 33 13.74 -4.00 14.25
CA ARG A 33 13.04 -2.73 14.12
C ARG A 33 12.28 -2.57 12.80
N THR A 34 12.56 -3.43 11.81
CA THR A 34 11.97 -3.32 10.48
C THR A 34 10.55 -3.87 10.47
N LYS A 35 9.63 -3.19 9.76
CA LYS A 35 8.24 -3.64 9.58
C LYS A 35 8.19 -4.89 8.72
N THR A 36 8.24 -6.05 9.36
CA THR A 36 8.31 -7.37 8.68
C THR A 36 7.05 -7.74 7.92
N CYS A 37 5.90 -7.17 8.27
CA CYS A 37 4.60 -7.56 7.70
C CYS A 37 4.50 -7.27 6.19
N ALA A 38 5.27 -6.33 5.66
CA ALA A 38 5.32 -6.04 4.22
C ALA A 38 6.14 -7.08 3.43
N LEU A 39 7.02 -7.83 4.10
CA LEU A 39 7.92 -8.80 3.48
C LEU A 39 7.31 -10.22 3.44
N GLU A 40 6.37 -10.53 4.32
CA GLU A 40 5.69 -11.83 4.35
C GLU A 40 5.06 -12.22 3.00
N PRO A 41 4.33 -11.35 2.29
CA PRO A 41 3.78 -11.67 0.97
C PRO A 41 4.86 -11.92 -0.08
N ILE A 42 6.01 -11.25 0.04
CA ILE A 42 7.15 -11.42 -0.88
C ILE A 42 7.74 -12.81 -0.70
N VAL A 43 8.03 -13.20 0.54
CA VAL A 43 8.57 -14.53 0.86
C VAL A 43 7.61 -15.63 0.39
N LYS A 44 6.31 -15.45 0.61
CA LYS A 44 5.28 -16.39 0.14
C LYS A 44 5.22 -16.48 -1.39
N LYS A 45 5.25 -15.34 -2.09
CA LYS A 45 5.22 -15.29 -3.55
C LYS A 45 6.48 -15.92 -4.17
N LEU A 46 7.65 -15.64 -3.61
CA LEU A 46 8.91 -16.26 -3.99
C LEU A 46 8.90 -17.77 -3.81
N SER A 47 8.41 -18.23 -2.66
CA SER A 47 8.28 -19.67 -2.38
C SER A 47 7.34 -20.35 -3.36
N GLY A 48 6.26 -19.66 -3.78
CA GLY A 48 5.37 -20.10 -4.86
C GLY A 48 6.09 -20.21 -6.21
N TYR A 49 6.85 -19.20 -6.62
CA TYR A 49 7.63 -19.26 -7.87
C TYR A 49 8.65 -20.41 -7.86
N LEU A 50 9.37 -20.60 -6.76
CA LEU A 50 10.31 -21.71 -6.62
C LEU A 50 9.61 -23.07 -6.68
N THR A 51 8.39 -23.17 -6.15
CA THR A 51 7.56 -24.38 -6.25
C THR A 51 7.22 -24.69 -7.69
N THR A 52 6.76 -23.70 -8.45
CA THR A 52 6.43 -23.86 -9.87
C THR A 52 7.67 -24.23 -10.69
N LEU A 53 8.79 -23.54 -10.48
CA LEU A 53 10.06 -23.82 -11.16
C LEU A 53 10.56 -25.25 -10.88
N GLU A 54 10.38 -25.73 -9.65
CA GLU A 54 10.75 -27.09 -9.26
C GLU A 54 9.83 -28.17 -9.84
N LEU A 55 8.54 -27.86 -10.06
CA LEU A 55 7.63 -28.76 -10.75
C LEU A 55 7.92 -28.85 -12.25
N GLU A 56 8.22 -27.71 -12.89
CA GLU A 56 8.45 -27.61 -14.35
C GLU A 56 9.85 -28.10 -14.76
N SER A 57 10.89 -27.63 -14.07
CA SER A 57 12.29 -27.81 -14.49
C SER A 57 13.17 -28.57 -13.48
N GLY A 58 12.65 -28.89 -12.29
CA GLY A 58 13.45 -29.50 -11.22
C GLY A 58 14.58 -28.58 -10.72
N PHE A 59 14.33 -27.26 -10.70
CA PHE A 59 15.31 -26.22 -10.43
C PHE A 59 16.07 -26.35 -9.09
N ILE A 60 15.43 -26.85 -8.04
CA ILE A 60 16.01 -27.07 -6.71
C ILE A 60 16.69 -28.45 -6.64
N SER A 61 16.14 -29.43 -7.36
CA SER A 61 16.67 -30.80 -7.41
C SER A 61 17.97 -30.93 -8.20
N ASN A 62 18.19 -30.08 -9.21
CA ASN A 62 19.40 -30.11 -10.03
C ASN A 62 20.49 -29.18 -9.45
N GLU A 63 21.71 -29.70 -9.30
CA GLU A 63 22.84 -28.98 -8.68
C GLU A 63 23.33 -27.80 -9.55
N GLU A 64 23.25 -27.90 -10.89
CA GLU A 64 23.64 -26.81 -11.78
C GLU A 64 22.72 -25.58 -11.70
N SER A 65 21.41 -25.81 -11.53
CA SER A 65 20.43 -24.73 -11.35
C SER A 65 20.49 -24.16 -9.94
N LYS A 66 20.78 -25.01 -8.95
CA LYS A 66 20.96 -24.59 -7.56
C LYS A 66 22.12 -23.60 -7.37
N GLN A 67 23.22 -23.75 -8.11
CA GLN A 67 24.31 -22.76 -8.09
C GLN A 67 23.87 -21.38 -8.58
N LYS A 68 22.87 -21.31 -9.47
CA LYS A 68 22.34 -20.05 -10.03
C LYS A 68 21.30 -19.40 -9.12
N LEU A 69 20.78 -20.13 -8.14
CA LEU A 69 19.90 -19.57 -7.12
C LEU A 69 20.61 -18.49 -6.29
N LEU A 70 21.90 -18.69 -5.98
CA LEU A 70 22.70 -17.75 -5.19
C LEU A 70 22.78 -16.34 -5.84
N PRO A 71 23.21 -16.19 -7.11
CA PRO A 71 23.25 -14.88 -7.74
C PRO A 71 21.85 -14.25 -7.88
N ILE A 72 20.81 -15.04 -8.16
CA ILE A 72 19.43 -14.55 -8.22
C ILE A 72 19.00 -13.94 -6.87
N LEU A 73 19.27 -14.64 -5.76
CA LEU A 73 18.94 -14.16 -4.43
C LEU A 73 19.75 -12.91 -4.04
N SER A 74 21.02 -12.82 -4.44
CA SER A 74 21.84 -11.63 -4.21
C SER A 74 21.31 -10.41 -4.96
N THR A 75 21.02 -10.55 -6.27
CA THR A 75 20.44 -9.46 -7.06
C THR A 75 19.07 -9.05 -6.54
N LEU A 76 18.25 -10.02 -6.13
CA LEU A 76 16.95 -9.75 -5.53
C LEU A 76 17.07 -8.95 -4.23
N LEU A 77 18.06 -9.28 -3.38
CA LEU A 77 18.30 -8.55 -2.14
C LEU A 77 18.71 -7.10 -2.42
N GLU A 78 19.60 -6.88 -3.38
CA GLU A 78 20.04 -5.53 -3.79
C GLU A 78 18.89 -4.72 -4.36
N GLU A 79 18.15 -5.26 -5.32
CA GLU A 79 17.02 -4.57 -5.95
C GLU A 79 15.89 -4.25 -4.95
N LEU A 80 15.53 -5.20 -4.07
CA LEU A 80 14.53 -4.93 -3.04
C LEU A 80 14.97 -3.84 -2.05
N ASN A 81 16.26 -3.74 -1.76
CA ASN A 81 16.79 -2.70 -0.86
C ASN A 81 16.88 -1.32 -1.55
N VAL A 82 17.11 -1.26 -2.87
CA VAL A 82 17.28 0.00 -3.62
C VAL A 82 15.95 0.55 -4.13
N THR A 83 15.17 -0.26 -4.86
CA THR A 83 13.97 0.20 -5.57
C THR A 83 12.68 -0.26 -4.91
N GLY A 84 12.74 -1.26 -4.03
CA GLY A 84 11.55 -1.90 -3.44
C GLY A 84 10.73 -2.71 -4.46
N ALA A 85 11.21 -2.90 -5.68
CA ALA A 85 10.57 -3.71 -6.70
C ALA A 85 11.62 -4.47 -7.51
N CYS A 86 11.35 -5.74 -7.82
CA CYS A 86 12.31 -6.60 -8.48
C CYS A 86 11.62 -7.35 -9.62
N THR A 87 12.19 -7.26 -10.83
CA THR A 87 11.75 -8.02 -11.99
C THR A 87 12.95 -8.82 -12.51
N LEU A 88 12.94 -10.13 -12.29
CA LEU A 88 14.05 -11.02 -12.64
C LEU A 88 13.59 -12.10 -13.62
N PRO A 89 14.10 -12.13 -14.85
CA PRO A 89 13.93 -13.28 -15.74
C PRO A 89 14.83 -14.42 -15.25
N ILE A 90 14.23 -15.56 -14.89
CA ILE A 90 14.93 -16.78 -14.43
C ILE A 90 15.08 -17.81 -15.57
N GLY A 91 14.48 -17.51 -16.72
CA GLY A 91 14.48 -18.34 -17.90
C GLY A 91 15.85 -18.79 -18.41
N TYR A 92 16.03 -20.10 -18.56
CA TYR A 92 16.97 -20.66 -19.52
C TYR A 92 16.29 -20.72 -20.88
N ILE A 93 17.01 -20.30 -21.94
CA ILE A 93 16.87 -20.44 -23.42
C ILE A 93 15.45 -20.68 -24.04
N TYR A 94 14.55 -21.46 -23.42
CA TYR A 94 13.19 -21.76 -23.88
C TYR A 94 12.06 -21.48 -22.86
N ASP A 95 12.33 -21.20 -21.58
CA ASP A 95 11.31 -20.88 -20.57
C ASP A 95 11.35 -19.40 -20.19
N SER A 96 10.24 -18.69 -20.28
CA SER A 96 10.14 -17.24 -20.04
C SER A 96 9.68 -16.88 -18.61
N ASN A 97 10.06 -17.69 -17.61
CA ASN A 97 9.64 -17.44 -16.24
C ASN A 97 10.32 -16.19 -15.66
N THR A 98 9.51 -15.16 -15.40
CA THR A 98 9.94 -13.87 -14.85
C THR A 98 9.34 -13.67 -13.47
N ILE A 99 10.19 -13.51 -12.46
CA ILE A 99 9.76 -13.21 -11.09
C ILE A 99 9.50 -11.71 -10.98
N HIS A 100 8.25 -11.35 -10.73
CA HIS A 100 7.84 -9.99 -10.39
C HIS A 100 7.52 -9.87 -8.90
N LEU A 101 8.29 -9.03 -8.20
CA LEU A 101 8.11 -8.69 -6.80
C LEU A 101 7.98 -7.19 -6.65
N LYS A 102 7.09 -6.76 -5.76
CA LYS A 102 6.95 -5.37 -5.37
C LYS A 102 6.66 -5.34 -3.88
N LEU A 103 7.45 -4.57 -3.15
CA LEU A 103 7.19 -4.27 -1.76
C LEU A 103 5.97 -3.36 -1.70
N ILE A 104 4.91 -3.87 -1.09
CA ILE A 104 3.69 -3.10 -0.85
C ILE A 104 3.68 -2.78 0.63
N GLU A 105 3.71 -1.49 0.96
CA GLU A 105 3.53 -1.06 2.33
C GLU A 105 2.12 -1.41 2.80
N GLN A 106 2.04 -2.11 3.94
CA GLN A 106 0.75 -2.32 4.60
C GLN A 106 0.17 -0.98 5.03
N ARG A 107 -0.93 -0.60 4.36
CA ARG A 107 -1.73 0.57 4.67
C ARG A 107 -2.43 0.39 6.01
N LYS A 108 -2.65 1.51 6.70
CA LYS A 108 -3.49 1.53 7.91
C LYS A 108 -4.95 1.37 7.51
N ASP A 109 -5.77 0.87 8.43
CA ASP A 109 -7.20 0.77 8.22
C ASP A 109 -7.80 2.13 7.84
N PRO A 110 -8.72 2.14 6.86
CA PRO A 110 -9.30 3.36 6.36
C PRO A 110 -10.10 4.07 7.45
N LEU A 111 -9.93 5.39 7.58
CA LEU A 111 -10.81 6.20 8.43
C LEU A 111 -12.23 6.13 7.87
N VAL A 112 -13.23 5.98 8.74
CA VAL A 112 -14.64 5.98 8.32
C VAL A 112 -15.05 7.41 8.02
N VAL A 113 -15.38 7.66 6.75
CA VAL A 113 -15.83 8.96 6.28
C VAL A 113 -17.32 9.13 6.54
N GLN A 114 -17.72 10.26 7.12
CA GLN A 114 -19.11 10.58 7.43
C GLN A 114 -19.72 11.51 6.40
N GLU A 115 -21.04 11.51 6.28
CA GLU A 115 -21.77 12.25 5.24
C GLU A 115 -21.63 13.77 5.34
N TYR A 116 -21.39 14.26 6.56
CA TYR A 116 -21.18 15.67 6.87
C TYR A 116 -19.72 16.12 6.77
N ASP A 117 -18.81 15.20 6.43
CA ASP A 117 -17.40 15.53 6.30
C ASP A 117 -17.13 16.31 5.00
N VAL A 118 -16.13 17.18 5.06
CA VAL A 118 -15.72 18.02 3.93
C VAL A 118 -14.33 17.54 3.45
N PRO A 119 -14.23 16.98 2.24
CA PRO A 119 -12.95 16.62 1.65
C PRO A 119 -12.19 17.87 1.18
N VAL A 120 -10.92 17.96 1.56
CA VAL A 120 -10.02 19.05 1.16
C VAL A 120 -8.78 18.46 0.50
N PHE A 121 -8.43 18.98 -0.68
CA PHE A 121 -7.15 18.67 -1.31
C PHE A 121 -6.03 19.41 -0.58
N THR A 122 -4.99 18.69 -0.18
CA THR A 122 -3.80 19.29 0.42
C THR A 122 -2.70 19.56 -0.61
N LYS A 123 -2.83 19.02 -1.83
CA LYS A 123 -1.98 19.36 -2.98
C LYS A 123 -2.78 19.97 -4.12
N ASN A 124 -2.07 20.58 -5.07
CA ASN A 124 -2.67 21.20 -6.23
C ASN A 124 -3.35 20.16 -7.15
N LYS A 125 -4.56 20.48 -7.62
CA LYS A 125 -5.38 19.63 -8.50
C LYS A 125 -4.70 19.32 -9.83
N ASP A 126 -3.73 20.14 -10.24
CA ASP A 126 -3.03 20.02 -11.52
C ASP A 126 -2.14 18.77 -11.63
N HIS A 127 -1.76 18.16 -10.50
CA HIS A 127 -1.00 16.90 -10.50
C HIS A 127 -1.90 15.66 -10.66
N PHE A 128 -3.23 15.82 -10.69
CA PHE A 128 -4.15 14.71 -10.87
C PHE A 128 -4.31 14.36 -12.35
N ILE A 129 -3.68 13.26 -12.76
CA ILE A 129 -3.87 12.69 -14.10
C ILE A 129 -5.24 12.01 -14.15
N LYS A 130 -6.24 12.70 -14.69
CA LYS A 130 -7.65 12.24 -14.73
C LYS A 130 -7.80 10.80 -15.25
N SER A 131 -7.01 10.39 -16.24
CA SER A 131 -7.10 9.05 -16.85
C SER A 131 -6.67 7.89 -15.96
N GLN A 132 -5.95 8.16 -14.85
CA GLN A 132 -5.50 7.12 -13.92
C GLN A 132 -6.53 6.81 -12.82
N TRP A 133 -7.55 7.67 -12.68
CA TRP A 133 -8.59 7.54 -11.66
C TRP A 133 -9.81 6.82 -12.22
N ASP A 134 -10.56 6.15 -11.34
CA ASP A 134 -11.82 5.52 -11.71
C ASP A 134 -12.91 6.55 -12.04
N LEU A 135 -13.96 6.12 -12.75
CA LEU A 135 -15.03 7.00 -13.23
C LEU A 135 -15.73 7.75 -12.10
N THR A 136 -15.94 7.11 -10.94
CA THR A 136 -16.62 7.74 -9.81
C THR A 136 -15.76 8.84 -9.20
N THR A 137 -14.46 8.58 -9.02
CA THR A 137 -13.50 9.59 -8.56
C THR A 137 -13.40 10.76 -9.54
N GLN A 138 -13.40 10.50 -10.86
CA GLN A 138 -13.36 11.55 -11.88
C GLN A 138 -14.61 12.45 -11.84
N GLN A 139 -15.78 11.90 -11.54
CA GLN A 139 -17.04 12.64 -11.44
C GLN A 139 -17.12 13.49 -10.17
N ILE A 140 -16.60 13.02 -9.04
CA ILE A 140 -16.63 13.77 -7.78
C ILE A 140 -15.53 14.83 -7.69
N LEU A 141 -14.36 14.62 -8.32
CA LEU A 141 -13.18 15.50 -8.21
C LEU A 141 -13.45 17.00 -8.48
N PRO A 142 -14.28 17.39 -9.48
CA PRO A 142 -14.60 18.79 -9.74
C PRO A 142 -15.33 19.46 -8.58
N PHE A 143 -16.15 18.71 -7.85
CA PHE A 143 -16.99 19.19 -6.75
C PHE A 143 -16.27 19.17 -5.39
N VAL A 144 -15.09 18.55 -5.30
CA VAL A 144 -14.23 18.62 -4.11
C VAL A 144 -13.50 19.96 -4.12
N ASP A 145 -14.14 20.99 -3.56
CA ASP A 145 -13.67 22.37 -3.49
C ASP A 145 -13.17 22.78 -2.09
N GLY A 146 -13.33 21.91 -1.09
CA GLY A 146 -13.01 22.20 0.31
C GLY A 146 -14.13 22.87 1.10
N TYR A 147 -15.31 23.06 0.50
CA TYR A 147 -16.48 23.67 1.15
C TYR A 147 -17.70 22.74 1.18
N ARG A 148 -17.84 21.90 0.16
CA ARG A 148 -18.98 20.98 0.04
C ARG A 148 -18.76 19.72 0.86
N HIS A 149 -19.77 19.33 1.62
CA HIS A 149 -19.79 18.04 2.31
C HIS A 149 -20.22 16.93 1.34
N ILE A 150 -20.01 15.69 1.75
CA ILE A 150 -20.22 14.51 0.90
C ILE A 150 -21.67 14.39 0.40
N GLN A 151 -22.69 14.73 1.20
CA GLN A 151 -24.08 14.73 0.70
C GLN A 151 -24.30 15.74 -0.44
N LYS A 152 -23.72 16.94 -0.35
CA LYS A 152 -23.80 17.94 -1.44
C LYS A 152 -23.06 17.46 -2.69
N ILE A 153 -21.89 16.86 -2.51
CA ILE A 153 -21.13 16.29 -3.63
C ILE A 153 -21.92 15.19 -4.32
N SER A 154 -22.55 14.30 -3.55
CA SER A 154 -23.43 13.23 -4.06
C SER A 154 -24.61 13.80 -4.87
N ALA A 155 -25.28 14.83 -4.35
CA ALA A 155 -26.42 15.45 -5.02
C ALA A 155 -26.03 16.18 -6.32
N GLU A 156 -24.87 16.85 -6.36
CA GLU A 156 -24.44 17.61 -7.53
C GLU A 156 -23.72 16.76 -8.58
N ALA A 157 -23.02 15.70 -8.16
CA ALA A 157 -22.38 14.75 -9.05
C ALA A 157 -23.34 13.69 -9.61
N ASP A 158 -24.57 13.61 -9.08
CA ASP A 158 -25.55 12.56 -9.38
C ASP A 158 -24.97 11.14 -9.13
N VAL A 159 -24.23 10.99 -8.02
CA VAL A 159 -23.60 9.74 -7.59
C VAL A 159 -24.17 9.33 -6.24
N GLU A 160 -24.45 8.04 -6.04
CA GLU A 160 -24.95 7.53 -4.77
C GLU A 160 -24.02 7.88 -3.59
N LEU A 161 -24.61 8.33 -2.48
CA LEU A 161 -23.89 8.78 -1.28
C LEU A 161 -22.87 7.76 -0.76
N ASN A 162 -23.21 6.47 -0.80
CA ASN A 162 -22.32 5.39 -0.38
C ASN A 162 -21.08 5.27 -1.27
N LEU A 163 -21.24 5.46 -2.59
CA LEU A 163 -20.14 5.42 -3.54
C LEU A 163 -19.22 6.62 -3.35
N VAL A 164 -19.77 7.82 -3.13
CA VAL A 164 -18.97 9.01 -2.81
C VAL A 164 -18.19 8.80 -1.52
N ARG A 165 -18.83 8.25 -0.48
CA ARG A 165 -18.16 7.94 0.80
C ARG A 165 -16.98 6.97 0.61
N ILE A 166 -17.19 5.88 -0.13
CA ILE A 166 -16.13 4.89 -0.42
C ILE A 166 -15.02 5.52 -1.29
N ALA A 167 -15.38 6.32 -2.29
CA ALA A 167 -14.41 7.00 -3.15
C ALA A 167 -13.54 7.97 -2.34
N VAL A 168 -14.15 8.81 -1.49
CA VAL A 168 -13.40 9.72 -0.60
C VAL A 168 -12.58 8.93 0.43
N GLN A 169 -13.10 7.85 0.97
CA GLN A 169 -12.36 6.97 1.88
C GLN A 169 -11.15 6.33 1.19
N ASN A 170 -11.30 5.89 -0.05
CA ASN A 170 -10.19 5.37 -0.85
C ASN A 170 -9.16 6.46 -1.17
N LEU A 171 -9.59 7.69 -1.48
CA LEU A 171 -8.70 8.83 -1.67
C LEU A 171 -7.88 9.15 -0.41
N LEU A 172 -8.50 9.06 0.78
CA LEU A 172 -7.80 9.19 2.06
C LEU A 172 -6.77 8.07 2.28
N VAL A 173 -7.15 6.83 1.96
CA VAL A 173 -6.32 5.63 2.19
C VAL A 173 -5.18 5.53 1.20
N LEU A 174 -5.39 6.01 -0.02
CA LEU A 174 -4.45 5.85 -1.12
C LEU A 174 -3.12 6.52 -0.83
N ARG A 175 -3.01 7.44 0.16
CA ARG A 175 -1.76 8.03 0.72
C ARG A 175 -0.56 7.79 -0.19
N ILE A 176 -0.60 8.40 -1.37
CA ILE A 176 0.58 8.52 -2.22
C ILE A 176 1.37 9.69 -1.59
N GLY A 177 2.05 9.39 -0.49
CA GLY A 177 2.72 10.38 0.36
C GLY A 177 1.83 10.95 1.49
N PRO A 178 2.46 11.54 2.52
CA PRO A 178 1.79 11.96 3.76
C PRO A 178 0.74 13.07 3.64
N ASP A 179 0.58 13.72 2.48
CA ASP A 179 -0.03 15.06 2.42
C ASP A 179 -0.97 15.30 1.22
N GLU A 180 -1.81 14.36 0.78
CA GLU A 180 -2.61 14.57 -0.47
C GLU A 180 -4.12 14.81 -0.31
N VAL A 181 -4.78 14.24 0.71
CA VAL A 181 -6.19 14.55 1.01
C VAL A 181 -6.40 14.53 2.52
N LYS A 182 -6.91 15.63 3.08
CA LYS A 182 -7.41 15.68 4.46
C LYS A 182 -8.93 15.78 4.41
N VAL A 183 -9.61 14.86 5.07
CA VAL A 183 -11.04 14.97 5.34
C VAL A 183 -11.18 15.56 6.73
N ARG A 184 -11.76 16.75 6.81
CA ARG A 184 -11.96 17.44 8.09
C ARG A 184 -13.43 17.28 8.48
N ALA A 185 -13.67 16.48 9.51
CA ALA A 185 -14.98 16.43 10.14
C ALA A 185 -15.19 17.75 10.89
N ARG A 186 -16.26 18.48 10.56
CA ARG A 186 -16.66 19.70 11.29
C ARG A 186 -16.82 19.47 12.80
N GLY A 187 -17.04 18.21 13.21
CA GLY A 187 -17.14 17.79 14.61
C GLY A 187 -15.85 17.84 15.44
N GLU A 188 -14.66 17.82 14.83
CA GLU A 188 -13.39 17.87 15.58
C GLU A 188 -13.07 19.27 16.11
N LEU A 189 -13.55 20.34 15.46
CA LEU A 189 -13.40 21.71 15.95
C LEU A 189 -14.23 21.93 17.23
N HIS A 190 -15.43 21.38 17.29
CA HIS A 190 -16.30 21.52 18.46
C HIS A 190 -15.78 20.72 19.66
N ASN A 191 -15.36 19.47 19.44
CA ASN A 191 -14.84 18.61 20.51
C ASN A 191 -13.45 19.04 21.01
N ASN A 192 -12.58 19.58 20.15
CA ASN A 192 -11.28 20.10 20.59
C ASN A 192 -11.41 21.43 21.36
N ALA A 193 -12.37 22.30 21.04
CA ALA A 193 -12.68 23.49 21.84
C ALA A 193 -13.10 23.14 23.27
N THR A 194 -13.97 22.13 23.41
CA THR A 194 -14.42 21.66 24.73
C THR A 194 -13.30 20.96 25.50
N ARG A 195 -12.41 20.22 24.83
CA ARG A 195 -11.27 19.53 25.46
C ARG A 195 -10.12 20.45 25.86
N LEU A 196 -9.85 21.51 25.09
CA LEU A 196 -8.72 22.41 25.33
C LEU A 196 -9.05 23.55 26.31
N ARG A 197 -10.31 23.72 26.73
CA ARG A 197 -10.77 24.87 27.55
C ARG A 197 -10.35 26.22 26.95
N MET A 198 -10.27 26.29 25.63
CA MET A 198 -9.90 27.50 24.90
C MET A 198 -11.14 28.17 24.32
N SER A 199 -11.14 29.49 24.24
CA SER A 199 -12.21 30.19 23.52
C SER A 199 -12.08 29.95 22.01
N TYR A 200 -13.20 30.03 21.27
CA TYR A 200 -13.19 29.87 19.81
C TYR A 200 -12.12 30.74 19.12
N ARG A 201 -11.93 31.98 19.58
CA ARG A 201 -10.93 32.92 19.03
C ARG A 201 -9.49 32.42 19.16
N GLU A 202 -9.14 31.78 20.27
CA GLU A 202 -7.77 31.30 20.51
C GLU A 202 -7.47 30.01 19.73
N LEU A 203 -8.51 29.23 19.43
CA LEU A 203 -8.42 28.10 18.52
C LEU A 203 -8.23 28.57 17.08
N ASP A 204 -8.94 29.61 16.67
CA ASP A 204 -8.84 30.19 15.33
C ASP A 204 -7.44 30.75 15.07
N GLU A 205 -6.86 31.48 16.03
CA GLU A 205 -5.49 32.00 15.93
C GLU A 205 -4.43 30.89 15.86
N ARG A 206 -4.60 29.78 16.58
CA ARG A 206 -3.69 28.63 16.49
C ARG A 206 -3.84 27.86 15.19
N LEU A 207 -5.05 27.82 14.66
CA LEU A 207 -5.37 27.19 13.39
C LEU A 207 -4.83 27.99 12.21
N GLU A 208 -4.84 29.32 12.26
CA GLU A 208 -4.26 30.20 11.24
C GLU A 208 -2.72 30.18 11.24
N ASN A 209 -2.10 29.93 12.39
CA ASN A 209 -0.63 29.90 12.54
C ASN A 209 0.01 28.53 12.32
N ASP A 210 -0.77 27.46 12.12
CA ASP A 210 -0.22 26.14 11.83
C ASP A 210 -0.03 25.98 10.30
N PRO A 211 1.21 25.82 9.81
CA PRO A 211 1.50 25.70 8.38
C PRO A 211 0.88 24.45 7.73
N ASN A 212 0.33 23.51 8.52
CA ASN A 212 -0.39 22.33 8.03
C ASN A 212 -1.92 22.50 7.99
N ILE A 213 -2.42 23.70 8.29
CA ILE A 213 -3.84 23.99 8.47
C ILE A 213 -4.24 25.16 7.57
N VAL A 214 -5.07 24.87 6.56
CA VAL A 214 -5.78 25.92 5.82
C VAL A 214 -7.12 26.12 6.51
N VAL A 215 -7.33 27.31 7.08
CA VAL A 215 -8.59 27.70 7.71
C VAL A 215 -9.33 28.60 6.74
N CYS A 216 -10.42 28.11 6.15
CA CYS A 216 -11.34 28.95 5.40
C CYS A 216 -12.45 29.42 6.33
N TRP A 217 -12.32 30.67 6.82
CA TRP A 217 -13.43 31.40 7.44
C TRP A 217 -14.33 31.99 6.35
N LYS A 218 -15.58 32.22 6.73
CA LYS A 218 -16.54 33.00 5.96
C LYS A 218 -16.42 34.47 6.35
#